data_AF-A0A1Y5ELQ9-F1
#
_entry.id   AF-A0A1Y5ELQ9-F1
#
_cell.length_a   1.000
_cell.length_b   1.000
_cell.length_c   1.000
_cell.angle_alpha   90.00
_cell.angle_beta   90.00
_cell.angle_gamma   90.00
#
_symmetry.space_group_name_H-M   'P 1'
#
loop_
_entity.id
_entity.type
_entity.pdbx_description
1 polymer ?
#
loop_
_entity_poly.entity_id
_entity_poly.type
_entity_poly.pdbx_seq_one_letter_code
_entity_poly.pdbx_strand_id
1 'polypeptide(L)' 'MQPFIKQQDKQKHFAICLFITLVLLPYLGLILSTLITFIIGLSKEIWDKYYGSGFCWYDMLANFMGWLLAVCIYGLLTM' A
#
# COMPACT_ATOMS: atom_id res chain seq x y z
N MET A 1 -17.34 12.63 -11.25
CA MET A 1 -15.98 12.38 -11.82
C MET A 1 -14.95 12.89 -10.83
N GLN A 2 -14.13 12.01 -10.25
CA GLN A 2 -12.99 12.47 -9.44
C GLN A 2 -11.92 13.06 -10.37
N PRO A 3 -11.19 14.12 -9.96
CA PRO A 3 -10.13 14.71 -10.79
C PRO A 3 -9.02 13.67 -11.05
N PHE A 4 -8.47 13.67 -12.27
CA PHE A 4 -7.51 12.67 -12.77
C PHE A 4 -6.29 12.47 -11.84
N ILE A 5 -5.82 13.56 -11.22
CA ILE A 5 -4.70 13.56 -10.27
C ILE A 5 -4.99 12.69 -9.04
N LYS A 6 -6.23 12.73 -8.51
CA LYS A 6 -6.64 11.90 -7.37
C LYS A 6 -6.75 10.42 -7.72
N GLN A 7 -6.82 10.07 -9.00
CA GLN A 7 -6.91 8.69 -9.45
C GLN A 7 -5.51 8.08 -9.63
N GLN A 8 -4.55 8.86 -10.12
CA GLN A 8 -3.14 8.49 -10.17
C GLN A 8 -2.54 8.29 -8.78
N ASP A 9 -2.92 9.10 -7.78
CA ASP A 9 -2.40 8.93 -6.42
C ASP A 9 -2.79 7.56 -5.82
N LYS A 10 -4.06 7.18 -5.97
CA LYS A 10 -4.56 5.84 -5.58
C LYS A 10 -3.79 4.70 -6.25
N GLN A 11 -3.46 4.85 -7.53
CA GLN A 11 -2.67 3.85 -8.25
C GLN A 11 -1.26 3.73 -7.70
N LYS A 12 -0.65 4.85 -7.28
CA LYS A 12 0.68 4.84 -6.64
C LYS A 12 0.63 4.17 -5.28
N HIS A 13 -0.38 4.47 -4.46
CA HIS A 13 -0.62 3.78 -3.19
C HIS A 13 -0.67 2.27 -3.34
N PHE A 14 -1.50 1.82 -4.28
CA PHE A 14 -1.61 0.41 -4.62
C PHE A 14 -0.27 -0.19 -5.09
N ALA A 15 0.39 0.44 -6.07
CA ALA A 15 1.62 -0.08 -6.66
C ALA A 15 2.78 -0.13 -5.66
N ILE A 16 2.94 0.90 -4.82
CA ILE A 16 4.00 0.97 -3.81
C ILE A 16 3.76 -0.08 -2.73
N CYS A 17 2.54 -0.19 -2.17
CA CYS A 17 2.25 -1.20 -1.16
C CYS A 17 2.38 -2.63 -1.70
N LEU A 18 2.01 -2.85 -2.97
CA LEU A 18 2.23 -4.12 -3.65
C LEU A 18 3.72 -4.45 -3.76
N PHE A 19 4.52 -3.50 -4.26
CA PHE A 19 5.96 -3.70 -4.48
C PHE A 19 6.71 -3.92 -3.16
N ILE A 20 6.48 -3.06 -2.16
CA ILE A 20 7.10 -3.18 -0.83
C ILE A 20 6.76 -4.53 -0.22
N THR A 21 5.48 -4.93 -0.24
CA THR A 21 5.08 -6.21 0.35
C THR A 21 5.74 -7.37 -0.39
N LEU A 22 5.69 -7.42 -1.73
CA LEU A 22 6.32 -8.49 -2.52
C LEU A 22 7.83 -8.61 -2.26
N VAL A 23 8.54 -7.48 -2.13
CA VAL A 23 9.97 -7.47 -1.86
C VAL A 23 10.26 -7.93 -0.42
N LEU A 24 9.48 -7.50 0.57
CA LEU A 24 9.73 -7.81 1.98
C LEU A 24 9.26 -9.21 2.40
N LEU A 25 8.18 -9.73 1.80
CA LEU A 25 7.56 -11.00 2.17
C LEU A 25 8.54 -12.20 2.20
N PRO A 26 9.43 -12.40 1.21
CA PRO A 26 10.39 -13.52 1.23
C PRO A 26 11.46 -13.42 2.34
N TYR A 27 11.79 -12.22 2.82
CA TYR A 27 12.87 -12.03 3.79
C TYR A 27 12.37 -11.91 5.23
N LEU A 28 11.22 -11.27 5.44
CA LEU A 28 10.71 -10.94 6.78
C LEU A 28 9.49 -11.77 7.18
N GLY A 29 8.90 -12.50 6.26
CA GLY A 29 7.65 -13.22 6.46
C GLY A 29 6.42 -12.30 6.51
N LEU A 30 5.24 -12.91 6.59
CA LEU A 30 3.94 -12.24 6.43
C LEU A 30 3.68 -11.15 7.48
N ILE A 31 3.99 -11.40 8.74
CA ILE A 31 3.64 -10.49 9.84
C ILE A 31 4.45 -9.20 9.76
N LEU A 32 5.78 -9.30 9.65
CA LEU A 32 6.65 -8.14 9.60
C LEU A 32 6.47 -7.32 8.31
N SER A 33 6.34 -7.97 7.16
CA SER A 33 6.08 -7.26 5.90
C SER A 33 4.76 -6.48 5.95
N THR A 34 3.71 -7.08 6.54
CA THR A 34 2.42 -6.42 6.72
C THR A 34 2.53 -5.18 7.62
N LEU A 35 3.21 -5.31 8.76
CA LEU A 35 3.40 -4.18 9.68
C LEU A 35 4.18 -3.04 9.02
N ILE A 36 5.27 -3.36 8.32
CA ILE A 36 6.09 -2.35 7.63
C ILE A 36 5.29 -1.67 6.52
N THR A 37 4.63 -2.42 5.64
CA THR A 37 3.81 -1.84 4.55
C THR A 37 2.68 -0.97 5.12
N PHE A 38 2.03 -1.42 6.19
CA PHE A 38 0.95 -0.66 6.83
C PHE A 38 1.46 0.63 7.46
N ILE A 39 2.57 0.58 8.20
CA ILE A 39 3.19 1.76 8.81
C ILE A 39 3.59 2.77 7.72
N ILE A 40 4.23 2.32 6.64
CA ILE A 40 4.63 3.21 5.54
C ILE A 40 3.41 3.86 4.89
N GLY A 41 2.37 3.08 4.57
CA GLY A 41 1.14 3.59 3.96
C GLY A 41 0.41 4.59 4.87
N LEU A 42 0.33 4.29 6.17
CA LEU A 42 -0.28 5.17 7.16
C LEU A 42 0.55 6.43 7.38
N SER A 43 1.88 6.33 7.45
CA SER A 43 2.77 7.48 7.59
C SER A 43 2.66 8.44 6.41
N LYS A 44 2.49 7.94 5.17
CA LYS A 44 2.20 8.78 4.00
C LYS A 44 0.89 9.54 4.18
N GLU A 45 -0.19 8.86 4.58
CA GLU A 45 -1.49 9.53 4.77
C GLU A 45 -1.49 10.52 5.95
N ILE A 46 -0.75 10.22 7.02
CA ILE A 46 -0.53 11.17 8.11
C ILE A 46 0.24 12.39 7.59
N TRP A 47 1.30 12.17 6.81
CA TRP A 47 2.06 13.27 6.22
C TRP A 47 1.18 14.15 5.34
N ASP A 48 0.37 13.55 4.47
CA ASP A 48 -0.55 14.28 3.58
C ASP A 48 -1.64 15.01 4.35
N LYS A 49 -2.04 14.53 5.52
CA LYS A 49 -2.95 15.25 6.42
C LYS A 49 -2.37 16.56 6.91
N TYR A 50 -1.08 16.60 7.24
CA TYR A 50 -0.43 17.78 7.83
C TYR A 50 0.20 18.71 6.78
N TYR A 51 0.70 18.17 5.67
CA TYR A 51 1.51 18.90 4.70
C TYR A 51 1.01 18.80 3.26
N GLY A 52 -0.05 18.04 2.98
CA GLY A 52 -0.49 17.70 1.64
C GLY A 52 -1.99 17.85 1.40
N SER A 53 -2.56 16.89 0.66
CA SER A 53 -3.94 16.92 0.18
C SER A 53 -5.02 16.53 1.19
N GLY A 54 -4.63 16.23 2.44
CA GLY A 54 -5.52 15.71 3.47
C GLY A 54 -5.52 14.18 3.56
N PHE A 55 -6.10 13.66 4.63
CA PHE A 55 -6.24 12.22 4.87
C PHE A 55 -7.39 11.62 4.05
N CYS A 56 -7.14 10.54 3.32
CA CYS A 56 -8.11 9.91 2.45
C CYS A 56 -8.24 8.39 2.68
N TRP A 57 -9.45 7.96 3.06
CA TRP A 57 -9.75 6.54 3.29
C TRP A 57 -9.64 5.67 2.03
N TYR A 58 -9.84 6.25 0.84
CA TYR A 58 -9.68 5.51 -0.40
C TYR A 58 -8.22 5.20 -0.71
N ASP A 59 -7.28 6.01 -0.23
CA ASP A 59 -5.85 5.76 -0.36
C ASP A 59 -5.40 4.67 0.62
N MET A 60 -5.98 4.65 1.83
CA MET A 60 -5.84 3.51 2.75
C MET A 60 -6.42 2.20 2.18
N LEU A 61 -7.55 2.26 1.47
CA LEU A 61 -8.09 1.09 0.77
C LEU A 61 -7.18 0.62 -0.36
N ALA A 62 -6.58 1.56 -1.13
CA ALA A 62 -5.62 1.22 -2.17
C ALA A 62 -4.36 0.55 -1.60
N ASN A 63 -3.86 1.03 -0.46
CA ASN A 63 -2.76 0.39 0.28
C ASN A 63 -3.11 -1.07 0.65
N PHE A 64 -4.31 -1.28 1.21
CA PHE A 64 -4.79 -2.61 1.59
C PHE A 64 -4.92 -3.55 0.38
N MET A 65 -5.47 -3.07 -0.73
CA MET A 65 -5.61 -3.87 -1.95
C MET A 65 -4.25 -4.24 -2.55
N GLY A 66 -3.27 -3.33 -2.50
CA GLY A 66 -1.90 -3.61 -2.96
C GLY A 66 -1.22 -4.69 -2.11
N TRP A 67 -1.34 -4.60 -0.78
CA TRP A 67 -0.86 -5.62 0.15
C TRP A 67 -1.55 -6.98 -0.08
N LEU A 68 -2.88 -7.00 -0.19
CA LEU A 68 -3.64 -8.23 -0.38
C LEU A 68 -3.20 -8.95 -1.66
N LEU A 69 -3.07 -8.20 -2.77
CA LEU A 69 -2.62 -8.77 -4.02
C LEU A 69 -1.18 -9.31 -3.94
N ALA A 70 -0.28 -8.59 -3.25
CA ALA A 70 1.08 -9.06 -3.04
C ALA A 70 1.14 -10.39 -2.27
N VAL A 71 0.33 -10.54 -1.22
CA VAL A 71 0.23 -11.79 -0.45
C VAL A 71 -0.32 -12.93 -1.31
N CYS A 72 -1.36 -12.68 -2.12
CA CYS A 72 -1.89 -13.67 -3.05
C CYS A 72 -0.85 -14.12 -4.10
N ILE A 73 -0.15 -13.17 -4.71
CA ILE A 73 0.90 -13.46 -5.71
C ILE A 73 2.01 -14.31 -5.07
N TYR A 74 2.50 -13.91 -3.90
CA TYR A 74 3.55 -14.65 -3.21
C TYR A 74 3.09 -16.05 -2.82
N GLY A 75 1.88 -16.17 -2.24
CA GLY A 75 1.30 -17.46 -1.91
C GLY A 75 1.25 -18.39 -3.12
N LEU A 76 0.83 -17.87 -4.29
CA LEU A 76 0.79 -18.62 -5.54
C LEU A 76 2.19 -18.99 -6.08
N LEU A 77 3.20 -18.15 -5.87
CA LEU A 77 4.59 -18.42 -6.27
C LEU A 77 5.30 -19.44 -5.36
N THR A 78 4.84 -19.58 -4.12
CA THR A 78 5.43 -20.49 -3.13
C THR A 78 4.70 -21.81 -2.94
N MET A 79 3.55 -21.98 -3.59
CA MET A 79 2.84 -23.26 -3.71
C MET A 79 3.51 -24.18 -4.74
#